data_AF-I4CVZ3-F1
#
_entry.id   AF-I4CVZ3-F1
#
_cell.length_a   1.000
_cell.length_b   1.000
_cell.length_c   1.000
_cell.angle_alpha   90.00
_cell.angle_beta   90.00
_cell.angle_gamma   90.00
#
_symmetry.space_group_name_H-M   'P 1'
#
loop_
_entity.id
_entity.type
_entity.pdbx_description
1 polymer ?
#
loop_
_entity_poly.entity_id
_entity_poly.type
_entity_poly.pdbx_seq_one_letter_code
_entity_poly.pdbx_strand_id
1 'polypeptide(L)'
;MKITNFRINSIYNELRTVLRVDECPNATAITFRVFMETTCDEYINIQKNAGNPIKRWDTTQELRGGGNGDKLVHKVQSVVRHLEAENLLAAPAAKAIFKRASAYDQLGSVDHFNLFVHGTHSAPLPSELKDIAEEYRPMLEAIWR
;
A
#
# COMPACT_ATOMS: atom_id res chain seq x y z
N MET A 1 9.02 -10.76 -4.52
CA MET A 1 9.13 -9.49 -5.29
C MET A 1 10.59 -9.07 -5.36
N LYS A 2 11.01 -8.38 -6.43
CA LYS A 2 12.40 -7.88 -6.57
C LYS A 2 12.43 -6.39 -6.24
N ILE A 3 12.59 -6.06 -4.96
CA ILE A 3 12.57 -4.68 -4.48
C ILE A 3 13.98 -4.11 -4.57
N THR A 4 14.19 -3.10 -5.41
CA THR A 4 15.51 -2.49 -5.66
C THR A 4 15.94 -1.53 -4.54
N ASN A 5 14.98 -0.88 -3.89
CA ASN A 5 15.25 0.00 -2.75
C ASN A 5 15.62 -0.84 -1.51
N PHE A 6 16.86 -0.71 -1.03
CA PHE A 6 17.39 -1.51 0.07
C PHE A 6 16.54 -1.43 1.35
N ARG A 7 16.11 -0.23 1.74
CA ARG A 7 15.33 -0.02 2.97
C ARG A 7 13.96 -0.68 2.87
N ILE A 8 13.27 -0.50 1.74
CA ILE A 8 11.95 -1.11 1.51
C ILE A 8 12.06 -2.64 1.44
N ASN A 9 13.12 -3.16 0.83
CA ASN A 9 13.40 -4.59 0.79
C ASN A 9 13.68 -5.16 2.20
N SER A 10 14.33 -4.43 3.10
CA SER A 10 14.50 -4.83 4.50
C SER A 10 13.15 -4.98 5.20
N ILE A 11 12.27 -3.97 5.08
CA ILE A 11 10.92 -4.00 5.66
C ILE A 11 10.11 -5.19 5.11
N TYR A 12 10.20 -5.45 3.80
CA TYR A 12 9.55 -6.62 3.19
C TYR A 12 10.08 -7.95 3.76
N ASN A 13 11.39 -8.08 3.95
CA ASN A 13 11.97 -9.29 4.53
C ASN A 13 11.58 -9.45 6.01
N GLU A 14 11.54 -8.36 6.78
CA GLU A 14 11.03 -8.39 8.16
C GLU A 14 9.59 -8.90 8.20
N LEU A 15 8.70 -8.38 7.35
CA LEU A 15 7.32 -8.86 7.20
C LEU A 15 7.23 -10.33 6.80
N ARG A 16 8.14 -10.79 5.94
CA ARG A 16 8.10 -12.15 5.36
C ARG A 16 8.71 -13.22 6.27
N THR A 17 9.77 -12.90 7.00
CA THR A 17 10.60 -13.92 7.68
C THR A 17 10.79 -13.69 9.16
N VAL A 18 10.61 -12.46 9.65
CA VAL A 18 10.87 -12.11 11.07
C VAL A 18 9.56 -11.98 11.83
N LEU A 19 8.60 -11.22 11.30
CA LEU A 19 7.32 -10.96 11.95
C LEU A 19 6.38 -12.16 11.79
N ARG A 20 6.17 -12.87 12.89
CA ARG A 20 5.19 -13.94 12.97
C ARG A 20 3.83 -13.34 13.30
N VAL A 21 2.99 -13.20 12.27
CA VAL A 21 1.69 -12.52 12.39
C VAL A 21 0.78 -13.08 13.49
N ASP A 22 0.86 -14.38 13.77
CA ASP A 22 0.09 -15.03 14.84
C ASP A 22 0.64 -14.74 16.26
N GLU A 23 1.91 -14.33 16.38
CA GLU A 23 2.56 -13.98 17.66
C GLU A 23 2.62 -12.45 17.89
N CYS A 24 2.79 -11.67 16.82
CA CYS A 24 2.94 -10.21 16.89
C CYS A 24 2.06 -9.46 15.86
N PRO A 25 0.72 -9.56 15.96
CA PRO A 25 -0.19 -8.98 14.95
C PRO A 25 -0.12 -7.45 14.89
N ASN A 26 0.04 -6.75 16.02
CA ASN A 26 0.19 -5.29 16.05
C ASN A 26 1.44 -4.81 15.29
N ALA A 27 2.60 -5.40 15.59
CA ALA A 27 3.84 -5.08 14.90
C ALA A 27 3.73 -5.39 13.40
N THR A 28 3.10 -6.51 13.05
CA THR A 28 2.86 -6.89 11.65
C THR A 28 1.98 -5.86 10.94
N ALA A 29 0.87 -5.42 11.54
CA ALA A 29 -0.04 -4.44 10.97
C ALA A 29 0.65 -3.09 10.73
N ILE A 30 1.40 -2.59 11.73
CA ILE A 30 2.14 -1.33 11.65
C ILE A 30 3.18 -1.41 10.52
N THR A 31 3.99 -2.46 10.50
CA THR A 31 5.04 -2.64 9.50
C THR A 31 4.45 -2.82 8.10
N PHE A 32 3.32 -3.51 7.96
CA PHE A 32 2.65 -3.67 6.66
C PHE A 32 2.13 -2.33 6.12
N ARG A 33 1.54 -1.49 6.99
CA ARG A 33 1.14 -0.12 6.62
C ARG A 33 2.33 0.71 6.15
N VAL A 34 3.46 0.65 6.87
CA VAL A 34 4.70 1.34 6.48
C VAL A 34 5.25 0.81 5.15
N PHE A 35 5.17 -0.49 4.92
CA PHE A 35 5.59 -1.12 3.67
C PHE A 35 4.76 -0.62 2.48
N MET A 36 3.43 -0.55 2.62
CA MET A 36 2.57 0.02 1.58
C MET A 36 2.87 1.49 1.30
N GLU A 37 3.04 2.30 2.35
CA GLU A 37 3.36 3.73 2.25
C GLU A 37 4.67 3.94 1.49
N THR A 38 5.75 3.31 1.94
CA THR A 38 7.07 3.46 1.34
C THR A 38 7.15 2.88 -0.06
N THR A 39 6.41 1.80 -0.34
CA THR A 39 6.27 1.25 -1.70
C THR A 39 5.60 2.24 -2.65
N CYS A 40 4.48 2.84 -2.25
CA CYS A 40 3.81 3.84 -3.08
C CYS A 40 4.69 5.08 -3.28
N ASP A 41 5.35 5.55 -2.22
CA ASP A 41 6.23 6.72 -2.29
C ASP A 41 7.40 6.50 -3.27
N GLU A 42 8.04 5.33 -3.22
CA GLU A 42 9.12 5.02 -4.14
C GLU A 42 8.62 4.90 -5.58
N TYR A 43 7.47 4.25 -5.81
CA TYR A 43 6.89 4.15 -7.14
C TYR A 43 6.57 5.55 -7.72
N ILE A 44 5.98 6.44 -6.92
CA ILE A 44 5.71 7.83 -7.32
C ILE A 44 7.02 8.54 -7.72
N ASN A 45 8.07 8.37 -6.92
CA ASN A 45 9.38 8.97 -7.19
C ASN A 45 10.02 8.42 -8.48
N ILE A 46 9.96 7.09 -8.69
CA ILE A 46 10.47 6.44 -9.91
C ILE A 46 9.75 7.01 -11.15
N GLN A 47 8.41 7.05 -11.13
CA GLN A 47 7.62 7.54 -12.27
C GLN A 47 7.88 9.03 -12.54
N LYS A 48 8.00 9.84 -11.48
CA LYS A 48 8.38 11.25 -11.61
C LYS A 48 9.76 11.43 -12.25
N ASN A 49 10.76 10.67 -11.79
CA ASN A 49 12.12 10.75 -12.33
C ASN A 49 12.21 10.23 -13.78
N ALA A 50 11.30 9.33 -14.17
CA ALA A 50 11.15 8.88 -15.55
C ALA A 50 10.38 9.87 -16.45
N GLY A 51 9.94 11.02 -15.93
CA GLY A 51 9.17 12.02 -16.68
C GLY A 51 7.68 11.68 -16.86
N ASN A 52 7.16 10.68 -16.13
CA ASN A 52 5.75 10.29 -16.13
C ASN A 52 5.10 10.50 -14.76
N PRO A 53 4.99 11.75 -14.25
CA PRO A 53 4.46 12.00 -12.92
C PRO A 53 3.00 11.51 -12.80
N ILE A 54 2.73 10.74 -11.74
CA ILE A 54 1.39 10.23 -11.45
C ILE A 54 0.49 11.40 -11.02
N LYS A 55 -0.74 11.41 -11.53
CA LYS A 55 -1.76 12.38 -11.12
C LYS A 55 -2.69 11.81 -10.06
N ARG A 56 -3.12 12.68 -9.16
CA ARG A 56 -4.23 12.46 -8.23
C ARG A 56 -5.47 12.02 -8.99
N TRP A 57 -6.08 10.92 -8.57
CA TRP A 57 -7.29 10.40 -9.21
C TRP A 57 -8.48 11.36 -9.12
N ASP A 58 -8.55 12.19 -8.09
CA ASP A 58 -9.68 13.08 -7.77
C ASP A 58 -9.47 14.53 -8.21
N THR A 59 -8.25 15.07 -8.06
CA THR A 59 -7.96 16.48 -8.39
C THR A 59 -7.18 16.66 -9.68
N THR A 60 -6.65 15.59 -10.26
CA THR A 60 -5.73 15.60 -11.44
C THR A 60 -4.41 16.35 -11.24
N GLN A 61 -4.16 16.91 -10.06
CA GLN A 61 -2.87 17.48 -9.68
C GLN A 61 -1.80 16.39 -9.58
N GLU A 62 -0.52 16.77 -9.64
CA GLU A 62 0.57 15.82 -9.38
C GLU A 62 0.43 15.20 -7.99
N LEU A 63 0.50 13.87 -7.92
CA LEU A 63 0.46 13.11 -6.69
C LEU A 63 1.80 13.28 -5.94
N ARG A 64 1.73 13.67 -4.67
CA ARG A 64 2.90 13.94 -3.84
C ARG A 64 3.20 12.75 -2.93
N GLY A 65 4.37 12.15 -3.12
CA GLY A 65 4.93 11.14 -2.20
C GLY A 65 5.52 11.76 -0.92
N GLY A 66 5.98 10.89 -0.03
CA GLY A 66 6.69 11.24 1.20
C GLY A 66 5.77 11.55 2.40
N GLY A 67 6.38 11.79 3.56
CA GLY A 67 5.68 11.98 4.84
C GLY A 67 4.83 13.25 4.93
N ASN A 68 5.16 14.29 4.15
CA ASN A 68 4.36 15.52 4.01
C ASN A 68 3.54 15.56 2.71
N GLY A 69 3.46 14.41 2.02
CA GLY A 69 2.75 14.25 0.76
C GLY A 69 1.25 14.02 0.95
N ASP A 70 0.63 13.46 -0.08
CA ASP A 70 -0.77 13.05 -0.02
C ASP A 70 -1.00 11.91 0.99
N LYS A 71 -2.24 11.74 1.44
CA LYS A 71 -2.58 10.61 2.33
C LYS A 71 -2.44 9.27 1.59
N LEU A 72 -2.09 8.21 2.32
CA LEU A 72 -1.91 6.86 1.77
C LEU A 72 -3.10 6.38 0.93
N VAL A 73 -4.34 6.69 1.31
CA VAL A 73 -5.54 6.34 0.52
C VAL A 73 -5.46 6.90 -0.89
N HIS A 74 -5.05 8.16 -1.03
CA HIS A 74 -4.92 8.81 -2.33
C HIS A 74 -3.71 8.30 -3.11
N LYS A 75 -2.62 7.94 -2.42
CA LYS A 75 -1.46 7.31 -3.04
C LYS A 75 -1.86 5.96 -3.66
N VAL A 76 -2.44 5.05 -2.87
CA VAL A 76 -2.90 3.74 -3.33
C VAL A 76 -3.87 3.88 -4.51
N GLN A 77 -4.92 4.70 -4.37
CA GLN A 77 -5.93 4.87 -5.41
C GLN A 77 -5.36 5.44 -6.72
N SER A 78 -4.45 6.41 -6.63
CA SER A 78 -3.85 7.02 -7.83
C SER A 78 -2.82 6.08 -8.47
N VAL A 79 -2.05 5.35 -7.67
CA VAL A 79 -1.09 4.35 -8.15
C VAL A 79 -1.80 3.19 -8.85
N VAL A 80 -2.88 2.62 -8.31
CA VAL A 80 -3.59 1.53 -8.99
C VAL A 80 -4.25 1.98 -10.30
N ARG A 81 -4.71 3.23 -10.38
CA ARG A 81 -5.22 3.82 -11.63
C ARG A 81 -4.12 4.00 -12.67
N HIS A 82 -2.94 4.43 -12.24
CA HIS A 82 -1.78 4.51 -13.11
C HIS A 82 -1.36 3.13 -13.61
N LEU A 83 -1.24 2.14 -12.73
CA LEU A 83 -0.91 0.75 -13.11
C LEU A 83 -1.95 0.14 -14.06
N GLU A 84 -3.24 0.43 -13.86
CA GLU A 84 -4.32 0.04 -14.79
C GLU A 84 -4.13 0.67 -16.17
N ALA A 85 -3.86 1.98 -16.22
CA ALA A 85 -3.65 2.72 -17.47
C ALA A 85 -2.41 2.24 -18.24
N GLU A 86 -1.35 1.86 -17.53
CA GLU A 86 -0.12 1.29 -18.10
C GLU A 86 -0.24 -0.21 -18.43
N ASN A 87 -1.42 -0.82 -18.26
CA ASN A 87 -1.69 -2.25 -18.45
C ASN A 87 -0.81 -3.18 -17.58
N LEU A 88 -0.31 -2.67 -16.44
CA LEU A 88 0.48 -3.43 -15.47
C LEU A 88 -0.39 -4.18 -14.45
N LEU A 89 -1.63 -3.71 -14.26
CA LEU A 89 -2.62 -4.31 -13.36
C LEU A 89 -3.97 -4.48 -14.07
N ALA A 90 -4.55 -5.69 -14.00
CA ALA A 90 -5.83 -5.96 -14.62
C ALA A 90 -6.97 -5.12 -14.00
N ALA A 91 -7.86 -4.59 -14.84
CA ALA A 91 -8.96 -3.71 -14.42
C ALA A 91 -9.81 -4.25 -13.24
N PRO A 92 -10.15 -5.56 -13.16
CA PRO A 92 -10.87 -6.09 -11.99
C PRO A 92 -10.10 -5.93 -10.69
N ALA A 93 -8.79 -6.22 -10.69
CA ALA A 93 -7.92 -6.08 -9.52
C ALA A 93 -7.73 -4.61 -9.15
N ALA A 94 -7.48 -3.74 -10.14
CA ALA A 94 -7.36 -2.30 -9.93
C ALA A 94 -8.62 -1.71 -9.28
N LYS A 95 -9.82 -2.07 -9.80
CA LYS A 95 -11.10 -1.61 -9.25
C LYS A 95 -11.34 -2.11 -7.82
N ALA A 96 -10.97 -3.36 -7.52
CA ALA A 96 -11.12 -3.92 -6.18
C ALA A 96 -10.24 -3.17 -5.16
N ILE A 97 -8.96 -3.00 -5.47
CA ILE A 97 -8.00 -2.33 -4.59
C ILE A 97 -8.35 -0.85 -4.43
N PHE A 98 -8.74 -0.17 -5.52
CA PHE A 98 -9.17 1.22 -5.50
C PHE A 98 -10.33 1.45 -4.52
N LYS A 99 -11.35 0.58 -4.57
CA LYS A 99 -12.51 0.68 -3.68
C LYS A 99 -12.13 0.40 -2.23
N ARG A 100 -11.36 -0.66 -1.99
CA ARG A 100 -10.93 -1.08 -0.65
C ARG A 100 -10.14 0.01 0.08
N ALA A 101 -9.20 0.64 -0.61
CA ALA A 101 -8.36 1.69 -0.03
C ALA A 101 -9.19 2.81 0.62
N SER A 102 -10.33 3.18 0.01
CA SER A 102 -11.25 4.22 0.46
C SER A 102 -12.44 3.73 1.28
N ALA A 103 -12.58 2.43 1.52
CA ALA A 103 -13.73 1.86 2.21
C ALA A 103 -13.63 2.10 3.73
N TYR A 104 -13.92 3.33 4.16
CA TYR A 104 -13.84 3.75 5.56
C TYR A 104 -14.49 2.72 6.49
N ASP A 105 -13.79 2.38 7.58
CA ASP A 105 -14.23 1.41 8.61
C ASP A 105 -14.48 -0.03 8.09
N GLN A 106 -14.00 -0.35 6.88
CA GLN A 106 -13.97 -1.73 6.36
C GLN A 106 -12.58 -2.34 6.52
N LEU A 107 -12.55 -3.65 6.74
CA LEU A 107 -11.32 -4.44 6.80
C LEU A 107 -10.46 -4.21 5.55
N GLY A 108 -9.18 -3.92 5.78
CA GLY A 108 -8.21 -3.67 4.73
C GLY A 108 -8.25 -2.28 4.11
N SER A 109 -9.11 -1.37 4.56
CA SER A 109 -8.99 0.04 4.17
C SER A 109 -7.76 0.70 4.76
N VAL A 110 -7.28 1.76 4.12
CA VAL A 110 -6.15 2.53 4.64
C VAL A 110 -6.46 3.14 6.02
N ASP A 111 -7.71 3.53 6.24
CA ASP A 111 -8.15 4.06 7.53
C ASP A 111 -8.22 2.97 8.61
N HIS A 112 -8.58 1.74 8.24
CA HIS A 112 -8.51 0.61 9.16
C HIS A 112 -7.07 0.30 9.60
N PHE A 113 -6.09 0.44 8.70
CA PHE A 113 -4.67 0.40 9.10
C PHE A 113 -4.28 1.51 10.06
N ASN A 114 -4.85 2.71 9.92
CA ASN A 114 -4.63 3.80 10.87
C ASN A 114 -5.20 3.46 12.25
N LEU A 115 -6.33 2.75 12.33
CA LEU A 115 -6.92 2.32 13.59
C LEU A 115 -6.03 1.33 14.36
N PHE A 116 -5.26 0.47 13.68
CA PHE A 116 -4.29 -0.40 14.36
C PHE A 116 -3.09 0.34 14.95
N VAL A 117 -2.79 1.54 14.45
CA VAL A 117 -1.68 2.38 14.94
C VAL A 117 -2.16 3.34 16.04
N HIS A 118 -3.39 3.88 15.90
CA HIS A 118 -3.87 5.01 16.69
C HIS A 118 -5.11 4.72 17.53
N GLY A 119 -5.81 3.60 17.29
CA GLY A 119 -6.98 3.18 18.05
C GLY A 119 -6.61 2.33 19.26
N THR A 120 -7.22 2.59 20.41
CA THR A 120 -6.99 1.82 21.65
C THR A 120 -7.90 0.60 21.80
N HIS A 121 -8.91 0.45 20.93
CA HIS A 121 -9.97 -0.55 21.07
C HIS A 121 -10.04 -1.56 19.91
N SER A 122 -9.14 -1.47 18.93
CA SER A 122 -9.13 -2.35 17.75
C SER A 122 -7.78 -3.07 17.64
N ALA A 123 -7.77 -4.36 17.95
CA ALA A 123 -6.59 -5.20 17.75
C ALA A 123 -6.68 -5.89 16.37
N PRO A 124 -5.59 -5.92 15.59
CA PRO A 124 -5.55 -6.65 14.34
C PRO A 124 -5.65 -8.15 14.57
N LEU A 125 -6.51 -8.83 13.80
CA LEU A 125 -6.55 -10.29 13.78
C LEU A 125 -5.53 -10.84 12.77
N PRO A 126 -4.76 -11.89 13.12
CA PRO A 126 -3.79 -12.47 12.22
C PRO A 126 -4.37 -12.93 10.87
N SER A 127 -5.57 -13.50 10.88
CA SER A 127 -6.28 -13.93 9.68
C SER A 127 -6.63 -12.76 8.76
N GLU A 128 -7.12 -11.65 9.33
CA GLU A 128 -7.45 -10.46 8.57
C GLU A 128 -6.20 -9.86 7.92
N LEU A 129 -5.08 -9.81 8.64
CA LEU A 129 -3.81 -9.33 8.08
C LEU A 129 -3.33 -10.19 6.90
N LYS A 130 -3.52 -11.52 6.97
CA LYS A 130 -3.22 -12.45 5.87
C LYS A 130 -4.10 -12.15 4.66
N ASP A 131 -5.42 -12.03 4.86
CA ASP A 131 -6.37 -11.73 3.79
C ASP A 131 -6.06 -10.38 3.12
N ILE A 132 -5.81 -9.34 3.92
CA ILE A 132 -5.48 -8.02 3.40
C ILE A 132 -4.16 -8.05 2.60
N ALA A 133 -3.16 -8.80 3.07
CA ALA A 133 -1.90 -8.94 2.34
C ALA A 133 -2.11 -9.60 0.96
N GLU A 134 -2.96 -10.63 0.86
CA GLU A 134 -3.32 -11.25 -0.43
C GLU A 134 -4.05 -10.28 -1.35
N GLU A 135 -4.94 -9.46 -0.81
CA GLU A 135 -5.75 -8.53 -1.58
C GLU A 135 -4.94 -7.37 -2.19
N TYR A 136 -3.92 -6.89 -1.48
CA TYR A 136 -3.00 -5.87 -1.99
C TYR A 136 -1.83 -6.44 -2.80
N ARG A 137 -1.57 -7.75 -2.72
CA ARG A 137 -0.46 -8.41 -3.44
C ARG A 137 -0.41 -8.06 -4.93
N PRO A 138 -1.53 -8.05 -5.70
CA PRO A 138 -1.46 -7.73 -7.14
C PRO A 138 -0.87 -6.35 -7.44
N MET A 139 -1.19 -5.33 -6.63
CA MET A 139 -0.60 -4.00 -6.76
C MET A 139 0.88 -4.01 -6.41
N LEU A 140 1.25 -4.64 -5.29
CA LEU A 140 2.64 -4.70 -4.83
C LEU A 140 3.53 -5.42 -5.84
N GLU A 141 3.05 -6.51 -6.43
CA GLU A 141 3.74 -7.22 -7.50
C GLU A 141 3.84 -6.37 -8.77
N ALA A 142 2.79 -5.65 -9.16
CA ALA A 142 2.83 -4.78 -10.33
C ALA A 142 3.85 -3.64 -10.18
N ILE A 143 4.02 -3.10 -8.96
CA ILE A 143 5.03 -2.05 -8.66
C ILE A 143 6.46 -2.61 -8.70
N TRP A 144 6.69 -3.82 -8.18
CA TRP A 144 8.03 -4.39 -7.98
C TRP A 144 8.40 -5.51 -8.98
N ARG A 145 7.74 -5.54 -10.13
CA ARG A 145 8.05 -6.48 -11.23
C ARG A 145 9.36 -6.13 -11.92
#